data_AF-A0A861SFH8-F1
#
_entry.id   AF-A0A861SFH8-F1
#
_cell.length_a   1.000
_cell.length_b   1.000
_cell.length_c   1.000
_cell.angle_alpha   90.00
_cell.angle_beta   90.00
_cell.angle_gamma   90.00
#
_symmetry.space_group_name_H-M   'P 1'
#
loop_
_entity.id
_entity.type
_entity.pdbx_description
1 polymer ?
#
loop_
_entity_poly.entity_id
_entity_poly.type
_entity_poly.pdbx_seq_one_letter_code
_entity_poly.pdbx_strand_id
1 'polypeptide(L)'
;MHSFMIVFRVLCGEWIEPMWDCMLVGDVSCIPFFLATVVIGNLVGLNLFLALLLSNFGSSSLSAPTADNETNKIAEAFNRISRFSNWIKS
;
A
#
# COMPACT_ATOMS: atom_id res chain seq x y z
N MET A 1 -2.33 -19.40 -15.04
CA MET A 1 -3.62 -19.02 -14.41
C MET A 1 -3.78 -19.53 -12.98
N HIS A 2 -3.26 -20.70 -12.61
CA HIS A 2 -3.36 -21.25 -11.25
C HIS A 2 -2.76 -20.35 -10.14
N SER A 3 -1.58 -19.76 -10.38
CA SER A 3 -0.93 -18.86 -9.39
C SER A 3 -1.71 -17.58 -9.11
N PHE A 4 -2.48 -17.05 -10.07
CA PHE A 4 -3.23 -15.81 -9.85
C PHE A 4 -4.46 -16.03 -8.95
N MET A 5 -5.14 -17.18 -9.11
CA MET A 5 -6.25 -17.56 -8.25
C MET A 5 -5.82 -17.80 -6.80
N ILE A 6 -4.60 -18.31 -6.59
CA ILE A 6 -4.00 -18.50 -5.26
C ILE A 6 -3.76 -17.18 -4.54
N VAL A 7 -3.32 -16.14 -5.25
CA VAL A 7 -3.14 -14.80 -4.66
C VAL A 7 -4.50 -14.22 -4.27
N PHE A 8 -5.53 -14.39 -5.10
CA PHE A 8 -6.90 -13.94 -4.78
C PHE A 8 -7.49 -14.70 -3.58
N ARG A 9 -7.29 -16.02 -3.51
CA ARG A 9 -7.70 -16.87 -2.39
C ARG A 9 -7.00 -16.50 -1.08
N VAL A 10 -5.70 -16.23 -1.11
CA VAL A 10 -4.93 -15.70 0.02
C VAL A 10 -5.53 -14.37 0.47
N LEU A 11 -5.78 -13.43 -0.45
CA LEU A 11 -6.36 -12.12 -0.13
C LEU A 11 -7.80 -12.20 0.42
N CYS A 12 -8.58 -13.22 0.04
CA CYS A 12 -9.94 -13.47 0.54
C CYS A 12 -9.99 -14.13 1.93
N GLY A 13 -8.84 -14.40 2.56
CA GLY A 13 -8.77 -14.93 3.93
C GLY A 13 -8.44 -16.42 4.06
N GLU A 14 -8.19 -17.14 2.97
CA GLU A 14 -7.65 -18.52 3.03
C GLU A 14 -6.12 -18.55 3.23
N TRP A 15 -5.49 -17.43 3.63
CA TRP A 15 -4.08 -17.43 4.05
C TRP A 15 -3.84 -18.19 5.36
N ILE A 16 -4.91 -18.48 6.12
CA ILE A 16 -4.81 -19.03 7.47
C ILE A 16 -4.35 -20.49 7.43
N GLU A 17 -4.85 -21.29 6.50
CA GLU A 17 -4.50 -22.71 6.34
C GLU A 17 -3.01 -22.94 6.05
N PRO A 18 -2.36 -22.27 5.07
CA PRO A 18 -0.93 -22.42 4.83
C PRO A 18 -0.07 -21.82 5.95
N MET A 19 -0.55 -20.81 6.67
CA MET A 19 0.14 -20.27 7.85
C MET A 19 0.18 -21.32 8.98
N TRP A 20 -0.94 -21.99 9.24
CA TRP A 20 -1.03 -23.03 10.26
C TRP A 20 -0.16 -24.24 9.93
N ASP A 21 -0.12 -24.68 8.66
CA ASP A 21 0.77 -25.77 8.20
C ASP A 21 2.25 -25.41 8.40
N CYS A 22 2.63 -24.17 8.08
CA CYS A 22 4.01 -23.68 8.24
C CYS A 22 4.41 -23.53 9.71
N MET A 23 3.49 -23.11 10.60
CA MET A 23 3.72 -23.04 12.05
C MET A 23 3.92 -24.43 12.67
N LEU A 24 3.30 -25.47 12.11
CA LEU A 24 3.38 -26.84 12.63
C LEU A 24 4.73 -27.50 12.29
N VAL A 25 5.42 -27.03 11.23
CA VAL A 25 6.64 -27.64 10.70
C VAL A 25 7.90 -26.77 10.92
N GLY A 26 7.77 -25.45 11.02
CA GLY A 26 8.94 -24.56 10.99
C GLY A 26 8.77 -23.23 11.73
N ASP A 27 8.65 -23.26 13.05
CA ASP A 27 8.84 -22.09 13.94
C ASP A 27 7.92 -20.86 13.74
N VAL A 28 7.84 -20.03 14.79
CA VAL A 28 6.95 -18.85 14.87
C VAL A 28 7.34 -17.72 13.88
N SER A 29 8.52 -17.80 13.26
CA SER A 29 9.01 -16.84 12.27
C SER A 29 8.20 -16.79 10.97
N CYS A 30 7.38 -17.80 10.69
CA CYS A 30 6.52 -17.86 9.50
C CYS A 30 5.38 -16.83 9.53
N ILE A 31 4.93 -16.49 10.75
CA ILE A 31 3.78 -15.61 11.00
C ILE A 31 4.02 -14.18 10.46
N PRO A 32 5.12 -13.48 10.83
CA PRO A 32 5.36 -12.13 10.31
C PRO A 32 5.59 -12.10 8.80
N PHE A 33 6.14 -13.16 8.20
CA PHE A 33 6.35 -13.24 6.75
C PHE A 33 5.02 -13.34 5.97
N PHE A 34 4.11 -14.19 6.43
CA PHE A 34 2.78 -14.32 5.86
C PHE A 34 1.96 -13.04 6.05
N LEU A 35 1.97 -12.46 7.26
CA LEU A 35 1.30 -11.19 7.53
C LEU A 35 1.85 -10.04 6.65
N ALA A 36 3.16 -9.93 6.48
CA ALA A 36 3.77 -8.93 5.61
C ALA A 36 3.33 -9.11 4.15
N THR A 37 3.34 -10.35 3.64
CA THR A 37 2.91 -10.67 2.27
C THR A 37 1.46 -10.30 2.03
N VAL A 38 0.60 -10.57 3.02
CA VAL A 38 -0.82 -10.21 3.02
C VAL A 38 -1.02 -8.70 3.00
N VAL A 39 -0.33 -7.98 3.89
CA VAL A 39 -0.45 -6.52 4.00
C VAL A 39 0.03 -5.85 2.71
N ILE A 40 1.17 -6.28 2.17
CA ILE A 40 1.71 -5.77 0.90
C ILE A 40 0.77 -6.12 -0.27
N GLY A 41 0.25 -7.36 -0.31
CA GLY A 41 -0.69 -7.79 -1.35
C GLY A 41 -1.98 -6.98 -1.36
N ASN A 42 -2.56 -6.72 -0.18
CA ASN A 42 -3.73 -5.85 -0.05
C ASN A 42 -3.42 -4.40 -0.41
N LEU A 43 -2.27 -3.86 0.00
CA LEU A 43 -1.85 -2.49 -0.33
C LEU A 43 -1.69 -2.32 -1.85
N VAL A 44 -1.02 -3.26 -2.52
CA VAL A 44 -0.81 -3.26 -3.97
C VAL A 44 -2.13 -3.46 -4.71
N GLY A 45 -2.99 -4.38 -4.24
CA GLY A 45 -4.31 -4.62 -4.81
C GLY A 45 -5.22 -3.40 -4.71
N LEU A 46 -5.26 -2.75 -3.54
CA LEU A 46 -6.00 -1.51 -3.34
C LEU A 46 -5.44 -0.37 -4.19
N ASN A 47 -4.11 -0.22 -4.26
CA ASN A 47 -3.49 0.82 -5.07
C ASN A 47 -3.76 0.64 -6.56
N LEU A 48 -3.77 -0.59 -7.05
CA LEU A 48 -4.16 -0.91 -8.43
C LEU A 48 -5.65 -0.65 -8.68
N PHE A 49 -6.51 -1.06 -7.74
CA PHE A 49 -7.96 -0.79 -7.83
C PHE A 49 -8.26 0.72 -7.84
N LEU A 50 -7.59 1.50 -6.99
CA LEU A 50 -7.68 2.96 -6.98
C LEU A 50 -7.18 3.56 -8.30
N ALA A 51 -6.07 3.07 -8.85
CA ALA A 51 -5.58 3.52 -10.16
C ALA A 51 -6.57 3.22 -11.29
N LEU A 52 -7.21 2.05 -11.27
CA LEU A 52 -8.24 1.68 -12.25
C LEU A 52 -9.52 2.52 -12.07
N LEU A 53 -9.97 2.74 -10.84
CA LEU A 53 -11.10 3.64 -10.55
C LEU A 53 -10.79 5.06 -11.00
N LEU A 54 -9.60 5.59 -10.70
CA LEU A 54 -9.17 6.92 -11.13
C LEU A 54 -9.08 7.02 -12.65
N SER A 55 -8.62 5.97 -13.33
CA SER A 55 -8.61 5.91 -14.80
C SER A 55 -10.02 5.87 -15.40
N ASN A 56 -10.96 5.13 -14.77
CA ASN A 56 -12.33 4.98 -15.24
C ASN A 56 -13.21 6.22 -14.93
N PHE A 57 -12.95 6.88 -13.79
CA PHE A 57 -13.53 8.18 -13.47
C PHE A 57 -12.89 9.29 -14.30
N GLY A 58 -11.58 9.25 -14.53
CA GLY A 58 -10.85 10.19 -15.39
C GLY A 58 -11.27 10.13 -16.86
N SER A 59 -11.66 8.96 -17.39
CA SER A 59 -12.29 8.88 -18.72
C SER A 59 -13.70 9.50 -18.77
N SER A 60 -14.37 9.68 -17.62
CA SER A 60 -15.68 10.34 -17.51
C SER A 60 -15.59 11.79 -17.02
N SER A 61 -14.43 12.23 -16.51
CA SER A 61 -14.24 13.56 -15.88
C SER A 61 -12.95 14.25 -16.29
N LEU A 62 -12.48 14.12 -17.53
CA LEU A 62 -11.34 14.91 -18.04
C LEU A 62 -11.72 16.39 -18.24
N SER A 63 -12.03 17.07 -17.14
CA SER A 63 -12.09 18.52 -16.99
C SER A 63 -11.82 18.89 -15.54
N ALA A 64 -10.61 18.63 -15.05
CA ALA A 64 -10.02 19.41 -13.97
C ALA A 64 -8.50 19.15 -13.90
N PRO A 65 -7.66 20.13 -14.27
CA PRO A 65 -6.24 20.08 -13.93
C PRO A 65 -6.11 20.47 -12.45
N THR A 66 -5.74 19.52 -11.59
CA THR A 66 -5.38 19.83 -10.20
C THR A 66 -4.10 19.09 -9.79
N ALA A 67 -3.04 19.20 -10.59
CA ALA A 67 -1.70 18.73 -10.19
C ALA A 67 -0.88 19.85 -9.50
N ASP A 68 -1.34 21.10 -9.52
CA ASP A 68 -0.54 22.25 -9.09
C ASP A 68 -0.70 22.63 -7.61
N ASN A 69 -1.75 22.17 -6.91
CA ASN A 69 -2.03 22.60 -5.53
C ASN A 69 -1.45 21.65 -4.45
N GLU A 70 -1.19 20.38 -4.77
CA GLU A 70 -0.76 19.39 -3.76
C GLU A 70 0.74 19.44 -3.48
N THR A 71 1.57 19.72 -4.49
CA THR A 71 3.03 19.85 -4.35
C THR A 71 3.44 21.05 -3.49
N ASN A 72 2.66 22.14 -3.55
CA ASN A 72 2.90 23.36 -2.76
C ASN A 72 2.77 23.13 -1.24
N LYS A 73 1.80 22.32 -0.79
CA LYS A 73 1.59 22.05 0.64
C LYS A 73 2.70 21.20 1.25
N ILE A 74 3.21 20.23 0.48
CA ILE A 74 4.30 19.36 0.92
C ILE A 74 5.61 20.15 0.99
N ALA A 75 5.90 20.98 -0.02
CA ALA A 75 7.07 21.86 0.00
C ALA A 75 7.04 22.86 1.17
N GLU A 76 5.86 23.42 1.47
CA GLU A 76 5.69 24.31 2.63
C GLU A 76 5.88 23.59 3.96
N ALA A 77 5.36 22.35 4.10
CA ALA A 77 5.56 21.53 5.29
C ALA A 77 7.05 21.20 5.53
N PHE A 78 7.80 20.83 4.48
CA PHE A 78 9.24 20.60 4.56
C PHE A 78 10.02 21.86 4.93
N ASN A 79 9.63 23.02 4.39
CA ASN A 79 10.27 24.30 4.73
C ASN A 79 10.09 24.65 6.21
N ARG A 80 8.90 24.42 6.78
CA ARG A 80 8.63 24.63 8.21
C ARG A 80 9.46 23.71 9.10
N ILE A 81 9.56 22.42 8.74
CA ILE A 81 10.35 21.43 9.48
C ILE A 81 11.85 21.78 9.41
N SER A 82 12.35 22.20 8.25
CA SER A 82 13.74 22.60 8.06
C SER A 82 14.14 23.81 8.90
N ARG A 83 13.28 24.84 9.00
CA ARG A 83 13.53 25.99 9.89
C ARG A 83 13.58 25.58 11.36
N PHE A 84 12.69 24.68 11.78
CA PHE A 84 12.66 24.19 13.15
C PHE A 84 13.92 23.37 13.49
N SER A 85 14.38 22.53 12.55
CA SER A 85 15.62 21.77 12.69
C SER A 85 16.85 22.69 12.78
N ASN A 86 16.90 23.75 11.97
CA ASN A 86 17.98 24.74 12.04
C ASN A 86 17.95 25.55 13.35
N TRP A 87 16.76 25.80 13.92
CA TRP A 87 16.63 26.48 15.22
C TRP A 87 17.12 25.61 16.38
N ILE A 88 16.88 24.29 16.32
CA ILE A 88 17.38 23.34 17.34
C ILE A 88 18.89 23.08 17.20
N LYS A 89 19.43 23.23 15.99
CA LYS A 89 20.85 23.00 15.71
C LYS A 89 21.75 24.21 16.00
N SER A 90 21.19 25.35 16.44
CA SER A 90 21.90 26.53 16.92
C SER A 90 21.81 26.63 18.43
#